data_AF-A0AAW1ZEU9-F1
#
_entry.id   AF-A0AAW1ZEU9-F1
#
_cell.length_a   1.000
_cell.length_b   1.000
_cell.length_c   1.000
_cell.angle_alpha   90.00
_cell.angle_beta   90.00
_cell.angle_gamma   90.00
#
_symmetry.space_group_name_H-M   'P 1'
#
loop_
_entity.id
_entity.type
_entity.pdbx_description
1 polymer ?
#
loop_
_entity_poly.entity_id
_entity_poly.type
_entity_poly.pdbx_seq_one_letter_code
_entity_poly.pdbx_strand_id
1 'polypeptide(L)'
;MVEQEQRQRPPSYQTTAWCLEQVDHWFDIMSSRQPVMALSTHKIEEYQKPIKFLQDTIQLFRGLKIGRTGSWKPVQTGIVMATSSILSIQQDMLAQGHMFVLTSRFTQDCLENQFSCIRQRNPVPTPVEFQQALKSVSVGQFLVTVKTGSYQEDDNSLLADFLDTKQSLPSPGLREEELMVRRAAPDLTNTEISALYHLTGYIVHKVIKYSKICEGCQSAIKHNDDSPEGTKSSSQVYFVGRHKRPSI
;
A
#
# COMPACT_ATOMS: atom_id res chain seq x y z
N MET A 1 36.58 52.51 4.02
CA MET A 1 35.52 52.84 5.00
C MET A 1 34.20 52.37 4.43
N VAL A 2 33.73 51.20 4.85
CA VAL A 2 32.39 50.69 4.51
C VAL A 2 31.62 50.73 5.82
N GLU A 3 31.00 51.87 6.11
CA GLU A 3 30.00 51.96 7.17
C GLU A 3 28.77 51.19 6.68
N GLN A 4 28.65 49.94 7.13
CA GLN A 4 27.40 49.22 7.06
C GLN A 4 26.44 49.87 8.08
N GLU A 5 25.59 50.77 7.60
CA GLU A 5 24.34 51.10 8.29
C GLU A 5 23.61 49.78 8.61
N GLN A 6 23.62 49.39 9.88
CA GLN A 6 22.66 48.44 10.41
C GLN A 6 21.27 49.08 10.30
N ARG A 7 20.63 48.94 9.13
CA ARG A 7 19.21 49.23 8.97
C ARG A 7 18.45 48.44 10.03
N GLN A 8 17.95 49.14 11.03
CA GLN A 8 17.14 48.59 12.10
C GLN A 8 15.96 47.86 11.46
N ARG A 9 15.98 46.53 11.51
CA ARG A 9 14.93 45.70 10.91
C ARG A 9 13.62 45.97 11.66
N PRO A 10 12.45 45.99 10.97
CA PRO A 10 11.18 46.18 11.62
C PRO A 10 10.96 45.17 12.75
N PRO A 11 10.34 45.54 13.89
CA PRO A 11 10.02 44.60 14.97
C PRO A 11 9.17 43.41 14.50
N SER A 12 8.36 43.61 13.45
CA SER A 12 7.57 42.56 12.81
C SER A 12 8.43 41.40 12.30
N TYR A 13 9.68 41.63 11.90
CA TYR A 13 10.56 40.56 11.41
C TYR A 13 10.96 39.62 12.54
N GLN A 14 11.20 40.16 13.75
CA GLN A 14 11.51 39.34 14.93
C GLN A 14 10.27 38.54 15.35
N THR A 15 9.08 39.16 15.35
CA THR A 15 7.83 38.45 15.66
C THR A 15 7.53 37.36 14.62
N THR A 16 7.76 37.62 13.34
CA THR A 16 7.59 36.61 12.28
C THR A 16 8.59 35.47 12.43
N ALA A 17 9.87 35.77 12.66
CA ALA A 17 10.89 34.73 12.88
C ALA A 17 10.53 33.84 14.07
N TRP A 18 10.16 34.45 15.20
CA TRP A 18 9.71 33.72 16.40
C TRP A 18 8.49 32.83 16.10
N CYS A 19 7.49 33.37 15.37
CA CYS A 19 6.29 32.61 15.00
C CYS A 19 6.64 31.40 14.12
N LEU A 20 7.53 31.58 13.14
CA LEU A 20 8.01 30.49 12.28
C LEU A 20 8.73 29.42 13.11
N GLU A 21 9.60 29.81 14.03
CA GLU A 21 10.27 28.87 14.95
C GLU A 21 9.27 28.09 15.82
N GLN A 22 8.18 28.72 16.29
CA GLN A 22 7.15 28.00 17.05
C GLN A 22 6.42 26.97 16.17
N VAL A 23 6.08 27.33 14.94
CA VAL A 23 5.37 26.43 14.01
C VAL A 23 6.26 25.28 13.55
N ASP A 24 7.53 25.57 13.23
CA ASP A 24 8.53 24.60 12.82
C ASP A 24 8.80 23.57 13.93
N HIS A 25 9.05 24.03 15.15
CA HIS A 25 9.27 23.14 16.30
C HIS A 25 8.01 22.32 16.65
N TRP A 26 6.82 22.91 16.53
CA TRP A 26 5.58 22.16 16.65
C TRP A 26 5.46 21.07 15.60
N PHE A 27 5.81 21.38 14.35
CA PHE A 27 5.77 20.42 13.25
C PHE A 27 6.77 19.27 13.47
N ASP A 28 7.99 19.55 13.92
CA ASP A 28 8.99 18.53 14.26
C ASP A 28 8.47 17.54 15.32
N ILE A 29 7.84 18.06 16.38
CA ILE A 29 7.26 17.21 17.42
C ILE A 29 6.07 16.42 16.87
N MET A 30 5.20 17.02 16.05
CA MET A 30 3.99 16.38 15.53
C MET A 30 4.24 15.43 14.34
N SER A 31 5.43 15.47 13.75
CA SER A 31 5.83 14.63 12.61
C SER A 31 7.04 13.73 12.91
N SER A 32 7.38 13.54 14.19
CA SER A 32 8.54 12.77 14.64
C SER A 32 8.48 11.30 14.22
N ARG A 33 9.50 10.88 13.46
CA ARG A 33 9.65 9.53 12.88
C ARG A 33 10.67 8.65 13.60
N GLN A 34 11.54 9.26 14.39
CA GLN A 34 12.68 8.57 15.02
C GLN A 34 12.46 8.42 16.53
N PRO A 35 12.80 7.27 17.13
CA PRO A 35 12.71 7.06 18.57
C PRO A 35 13.43 8.12 19.40
N VAL A 36 14.51 8.70 18.88
CA VAL A 36 15.29 9.76 19.55
C VAL A 36 14.47 11.03 19.78
N MET A 37 13.55 11.33 18.86
CA MET A 37 12.67 12.50 18.91
C MET A 37 11.24 12.11 19.34
N ALA A 38 11.03 10.88 19.79
CA ALA A 38 9.72 10.37 20.16
C ALA A 38 9.35 10.80 21.57
N LEU A 39 8.05 10.91 21.85
CA LEU A 39 7.58 11.16 23.21
C LEU A 39 7.81 9.88 24.03
N SER A 40 8.77 9.92 24.96
CA SER A 40 9.19 8.76 25.74
C SER A 40 9.48 9.13 27.20
N THR A 41 9.01 8.32 28.15
CA THR A 41 9.29 8.52 29.59
C THR A 41 10.68 8.04 30.02
N HIS A 42 11.48 7.42 29.12
CA HIS A 42 12.82 6.94 29.46
C HIS A 42 13.74 8.04 29.97
N LYS A 43 13.54 9.28 29.49
CA LYS A 43 14.22 10.48 29.99
C LYS A 43 13.19 11.55 30.31
N ILE A 44 12.76 11.59 31.56
CA ILE A 44 11.65 12.44 32.00
C ILE A 44 11.88 13.93 31.71
N GLU A 45 13.11 14.42 31.82
CA GLU A 45 13.46 15.81 31.54
C GLU A 45 13.35 16.16 30.04
N GLU A 46 13.71 15.21 29.17
CA GLU A 46 13.57 15.36 27.71
C GLU A 46 12.10 15.23 27.28
N TYR A 47 11.28 14.48 28.04
CA TYR A 47 9.84 14.35 27.83
C TYR A 47 9.03 15.57 28.25
N GLN A 48 9.36 16.20 29.38
CA GLN A 48 8.58 17.34 29.87
C GLN A 48 8.68 18.59 28.96
N LYS A 49 9.82 18.78 28.29
CA LYS A 49 10.05 19.89 27.36
C LYS A 49 9.03 19.93 26.21
N PRO A 50 8.88 18.88 25.37
CA PRO A 50 7.90 18.87 24.30
C PRO A 50 6.47 18.90 24.83
N ILE A 51 6.16 18.25 25.95
CA ILE A 51 4.81 18.29 26.55
C ILE A 51 4.41 19.72 26.93
N LYS A 52 5.29 20.44 27.64
CA LYS A 52 5.06 21.84 28.01
C LYS A 52 4.93 22.70 26.75
N PHE A 53 5.83 22.52 25.78
CA PHE A 53 5.79 23.27 24.52
C PHE A 53 4.48 23.07 23.74
N LEU A 54 3.95 21.84 23.68
CA LEU A 54 2.66 21.54 23.05
C LEU A 54 1.51 22.23 23.80
N GLN A 55 1.54 22.26 25.13
CA GLN A 55 0.55 23.00 25.94
C GLN A 55 0.62 24.51 25.67
N ASP A 56 1.82 25.07 25.58
CA ASP A 56 2.05 26.48 25.25
C ASP A 56 1.59 26.79 23.81
N THR A 57 1.77 25.86 22.87
CA THR A 57 1.29 25.98 21.49
C THR A 57 -0.24 26.07 21.43
N ILE A 58 -0.95 25.29 22.25
CA ILE A 58 -2.42 25.42 22.37
C ILE A 58 -2.80 26.82 22.82
N GLN A 59 -2.12 27.38 23.82
CA GLN A 59 -2.41 28.74 24.30
C GLN A 59 -2.07 29.80 23.25
N LEU A 60 -0.95 29.65 22.55
CA LEU A 60 -0.54 30.52 21.46
C LEU A 60 -1.62 30.58 20.36
N PHE A 61 -2.07 29.44 19.87
CA PHE A 61 -3.09 29.39 18.81
C PHE A 61 -4.48 29.81 19.27
N ARG A 62 -4.77 29.73 20.58
CA ARG A 62 -5.97 30.33 21.18
C ARG A 62 -5.92 31.85 21.24
N GLY A 63 -4.75 32.43 21.51
CA GLY A 63 -4.55 33.88 21.57
C GLY A 63 -4.29 34.55 20.21
N LEU A 64 -3.90 33.76 19.20
CA LEU A 64 -3.58 34.25 17.86
C LEU A 64 -4.82 34.84 17.17
N LYS A 65 -4.66 36.02 16.56
CA LYS A 65 -5.69 36.67 15.74
C LYS A 65 -5.32 36.57 14.27
N ILE A 66 -6.20 35.96 13.46
CA ILE A 66 -5.94 35.75 12.02
C ILE A 66 -6.85 36.64 11.17
N GLY A 67 -6.21 37.39 10.26
CA GLY A 67 -6.89 38.32 9.35
C GLY A 67 -7.19 39.68 9.99
N ARG A 68 -7.73 40.61 9.20
CA ARG A 68 -7.97 42.01 9.62
C ARG A 68 -8.94 42.13 10.80
N THR A 69 -9.90 41.22 10.90
CA THR A 69 -10.92 41.19 11.96
C THR A 69 -10.52 40.32 13.15
N GLY A 70 -9.38 39.62 13.09
CA GLY A 70 -8.94 38.71 14.15
C GLY A 70 -9.88 37.54 14.42
N SER A 71 -10.64 37.09 13.42
CA SER A 71 -11.60 36.00 13.53
C SER A 71 -10.94 34.64 13.78
N TRP A 72 -11.61 33.77 14.52
CA TRP A 72 -11.22 32.36 14.65
C TRP A 72 -11.25 31.65 13.30
N LYS A 73 -10.19 30.91 12.96
CA LYS A 73 -10.07 30.16 11.71
C LYS A 73 -9.96 28.64 11.94
N PRO A 74 -10.37 27.81 10.96
CA PRO A 74 -10.27 26.35 11.05
C PRO A 74 -8.87 25.84 11.41
N VAL A 75 -7.80 26.52 10.96
CA VAL A 75 -6.42 26.16 11.31
C VAL A 75 -6.15 26.22 12.81
N GLN A 76 -6.75 27.18 13.53
CA GLN A 76 -6.61 27.28 14.98
C GLN A 76 -7.32 26.12 15.66
N THR A 77 -8.54 25.79 15.21
CA THR A 77 -9.24 24.58 15.68
C THR A 77 -8.41 23.34 15.41
N GLY A 78 -7.87 23.19 14.20
CA GLY A 78 -7.07 22.03 13.80
C GLY A 78 -5.84 21.84 14.67
N ILE A 79 -5.05 22.89 14.91
CA ILE A 79 -3.85 22.82 15.75
C ILE A 79 -4.22 22.52 17.20
N VAL A 80 -5.23 23.20 17.76
CA VAL A 80 -5.66 22.97 19.15
C VAL A 80 -6.15 21.53 19.32
N MET A 81 -6.98 21.03 18.41
CA MET A 81 -7.49 19.66 18.48
C MET A 81 -6.38 18.62 18.29
N ALA A 82 -5.57 18.74 17.24
CA ALA A 82 -4.49 17.78 16.96
C ALA A 82 -3.51 17.69 18.14
N THR A 83 -3.11 18.85 18.68
CA THR A 83 -2.18 18.91 19.81
C THR A 83 -2.80 18.33 21.08
N SER A 84 -4.06 18.65 21.37
CA SER A 84 -4.76 18.09 22.53
C SER A 84 -4.92 16.58 22.43
N SER A 85 -5.26 16.07 21.24
CA SER A 85 -5.37 14.64 20.99
C SER A 85 -4.03 13.92 21.19
N ILE A 86 -2.93 14.47 20.67
CA ILE A 86 -1.60 13.87 20.87
C ILE A 86 -1.22 13.85 22.34
N LEU A 87 -1.48 14.92 23.10
CA LEU A 87 -1.21 14.98 24.54
C LEU A 87 -1.97 13.91 25.34
N SER A 88 -3.23 13.62 24.98
CA SER A 88 -4.01 12.55 25.60
C SER A 88 -3.54 11.16 25.15
N ILE A 89 -3.40 10.95 23.84
CA ILE A 89 -3.00 9.64 23.28
C ILE A 89 -1.64 9.21 23.83
N GLN A 90 -0.66 10.11 23.86
CA GLN A 90 0.66 9.77 24.36
C GLN A 90 0.61 9.36 25.84
N GLN A 91 -0.23 10.02 26.64
CA GLN A 91 -0.38 9.70 28.06
C GLN A 91 -0.95 8.29 28.22
N ASP A 92 -2.01 7.96 27.46
CA ASP A 92 -2.64 6.64 27.49
C ASP A 92 -1.69 5.54 27.01
N MET A 93 -0.96 5.77 25.92
CA MET A 93 -0.02 4.79 25.36
C MET A 93 1.16 4.52 26.29
N LEU A 94 1.74 5.57 26.88
CA LEU A 94 2.85 5.40 27.82
C LEU A 94 2.39 4.73 29.12
N ALA A 95 1.17 5.03 29.59
CA ALA A 95 0.56 4.35 30.74
C ALA A 95 0.30 2.86 30.50
N GLN A 96 0.05 2.46 29.24
CA GLN A 96 -0.08 1.05 28.84
C GLN A 96 1.27 0.32 28.72
N GLY A 97 2.40 1.00 28.97
CA GLY A 97 3.74 0.40 28.94
C GLY A 97 4.45 0.50 27.59
N HIS A 98 3.93 1.28 26.63
CA HIS A 98 4.69 1.59 25.43
C HIS A 98 5.92 2.45 25.76
N MET A 99 7.07 2.12 25.17
CA MET A 99 8.34 2.82 25.44
C MET A 99 8.35 4.26 24.90
N PHE A 100 7.68 4.48 23.77
CA PHE A 100 7.63 5.78 23.10
C PHE A 100 6.45 5.85 22.13
N VAL A 101 6.08 7.06 21.74
CA VAL A 101 5.04 7.33 20.73
C VAL A 101 5.63 8.13 19.57
N LEU A 102 5.47 7.60 18.35
CA LEU A 102 5.87 8.26 17.10
C LEU A 102 4.67 9.04 16.54
N THR A 103 4.73 10.35 16.67
CA THR A 103 3.66 11.27 16.24
C THR A 103 3.46 11.28 14.73
N SER A 104 4.49 10.95 13.94
CA SER A 104 4.39 10.83 12.48
C SER A 104 3.37 9.77 12.01
N ARG A 105 2.95 8.86 12.89
CA ARG A 105 1.96 7.82 12.56
C ARG A 105 0.51 8.32 12.60
N PHE A 106 0.30 9.52 13.14
CA PHE A 106 -1.01 10.16 13.21
C PHE A 106 -1.24 11.17 12.07
N THR A 107 -0.29 11.31 11.14
CA THR A 107 -0.44 12.13 9.93
C THR A 107 -1.03 11.33 8.78
N GLN A 108 -1.49 12.02 7.74
CA GLN A 108 -2.07 11.40 6.55
C GLN A 108 -1.03 11.09 5.46
N ASP A 109 0.27 11.30 5.72
CA ASP A 109 1.36 11.09 4.76
C ASP A 109 1.30 9.69 4.12
N CYS A 110 0.97 8.65 4.89
CA CYS A 110 0.90 7.29 4.36
C CYS A 110 -0.18 7.13 3.29
N LEU A 111 -1.33 7.78 3.47
CA LEU A 111 -2.44 7.80 2.51
C LEU A 111 -2.07 8.64 1.29
N GLU A 112 -1.46 9.81 1.50
CA GLU A 112 -1.02 10.68 0.40
C GLU A 112 0.07 10.02 -0.47
N ASN A 113 0.99 9.29 0.16
CA ASN A 113 1.99 8.48 -0.54
C ASN A 113 1.34 7.36 -1.35
N GLN A 114 0.33 6.67 -0.80
CA GLN A 114 -0.43 5.66 -1.55
C GLN A 114 -1.17 6.28 -2.75
N PHE A 115 -1.80 7.44 -2.58
CA PHE A 115 -2.43 8.15 -3.69
C PHE A 115 -1.42 8.61 -4.73
N SER A 116 -0.18 8.94 -4.33
CA SER A 116 0.90 9.26 -5.26
C SER A 116 1.28 8.06 -6.12
N CYS A 117 1.39 6.86 -5.55
CA CYS A 117 1.60 5.63 -6.33
C CYS A 117 0.47 5.36 -7.34
N ILE A 118 -0.78 5.65 -6.96
CA ILE A 118 -1.93 5.49 -7.86
C ILE A 118 -1.86 6.53 -8.99
N ARG A 119 -1.62 7.80 -8.65
CA ARG A 119 -1.54 8.91 -9.62
C ARG A 119 -0.33 8.85 -10.54
N GLN A 120 0.74 8.13 -10.17
CA GLN A 120 1.86 7.86 -11.08
C GLN A 120 1.44 7.10 -12.34
N ARG A 121 0.37 6.28 -12.27
CA ARG A 121 -0.16 5.57 -13.44
C ARG A 121 -1.06 6.46 -14.30
N ASN A 122 -1.93 7.24 -13.65
CA ASN A 122 -2.76 8.25 -14.29
C ASN A 122 -2.98 9.41 -13.28
N PRO A 123 -2.55 10.65 -13.58
CA PRO A 123 -2.70 11.78 -12.67
C PRO A 123 -4.13 12.07 -12.22
N VAL A 124 -5.12 11.80 -13.09
CA VAL A 124 -6.55 12.01 -12.82
C VAL A 124 -7.31 10.74 -13.19
N PRO A 125 -7.29 9.70 -12.34
CA PRO A 125 -7.93 8.43 -12.64
C PRO A 125 -9.45 8.54 -12.53
N THR A 126 -10.17 7.88 -13.44
CA THR A 126 -11.60 7.61 -13.26
C THR A 126 -11.81 6.66 -12.07
N PRO A 127 -13.03 6.56 -11.50
CA PRO A 127 -13.27 5.66 -10.36
C PRO A 127 -12.89 4.20 -10.62
N VAL A 128 -13.09 3.70 -11.84
CA VAL A 128 -12.73 2.32 -12.23
C VAL A 128 -11.21 2.15 -12.31
N GLU A 129 -10.51 3.12 -12.89
CA GLU A 129 -9.05 3.12 -12.97
C GLU A 129 -8.42 3.21 -11.57
N PHE A 130 -8.96 4.06 -10.71
CA PHE A 130 -8.54 4.16 -9.31
C PHE A 130 -8.71 2.82 -8.59
N GLN A 131 -9.87 2.18 -8.74
CA GLN A 131 -10.14 0.88 -8.11
C GLN A 131 -9.17 -0.20 -8.59
N GLN A 132 -8.89 -0.26 -9.90
CA GLN A 132 -7.94 -1.21 -10.48
C GLN A 132 -6.51 -0.93 -10.01
N ALA A 133 -6.10 0.34 -10.00
CA ALA A 133 -4.80 0.76 -9.53
C ALA A 133 -4.61 0.44 -8.05
N LEU A 134 -5.61 0.72 -7.21
CA LEU A 134 -5.60 0.40 -5.78
C LEU A 134 -5.45 -1.11 -5.56
N LYS A 135 -6.25 -1.94 -6.24
CA LYS A 135 -6.11 -3.41 -6.17
C LYS A 135 -4.70 -3.87 -6.52
N SER A 136 -4.14 -3.32 -7.60
CA SER A 136 -2.78 -3.66 -8.03
C SER A 136 -1.71 -3.21 -7.02
N VAL A 137 -1.84 -2.00 -6.45
CA VAL A 137 -0.91 -1.52 -5.42
C VAL A 137 -1.00 -2.38 -4.17
N SER A 138 -2.21 -2.70 -3.70
CA SER A 138 -2.41 -3.55 -2.52
C SER A 138 -1.79 -4.92 -2.71
N VAL A 139 -2.07 -5.59 -3.83
CA VAL A 139 -1.47 -6.89 -4.15
C VAL A 139 0.07 -6.76 -4.22
N GLY A 140 0.60 -5.75 -4.91
CA GLY A 140 2.04 -5.51 -4.95
C GLY A 140 2.66 -5.30 -3.57
N GLN A 141 2.00 -4.57 -2.67
CA GLN A 141 2.48 -4.34 -1.30
C GLN A 141 2.48 -5.61 -0.45
N PHE A 142 1.50 -6.50 -0.61
CA PHE A 142 1.47 -7.80 0.09
C PHE A 142 2.52 -8.78 -0.44
N LEU A 143 2.84 -8.69 -1.73
CA LEU A 143 3.79 -9.60 -2.38
C LEU A 143 5.25 -9.19 -2.22
N VAL A 144 5.52 -7.95 -1.83
CA VAL A 144 6.89 -7.48 -1.60
C VAL A 144 7.32 -7.88 -0.20
N THR A 145 8.19 -8.89 -0.12
CA THR A 145 8.91 -9.22 1.11
C THR A 145 9.90 -8.10 1.44
N VAL A 146 9.71 -7.45 2.59
CA VAL A 146 10.63 -6.42 3.08
C VAL A 146 11.90 -7.12 3.56
N LYS A 147 13.03 -6.91 2.86
CA LYS A 147 14.34 -7.55 3.17
C LYS A 147 14.86 -7.30 4.59
N THR A 148 14.33 -6.30 5.29
CA THR A 148 14.70 -5.90 6.65
C THR A 148 13.53 -5.98 7.65
N GLY A 149 12.41 -6.59 7.26
CA GLY A 149 11.25 -6.71 8.13
C GLY A 149 11.48 -7.78 9.20
N SER A 150 11.10 -7.52 10.45
CA SER A 150 11.06 -8.53 11.53
C SER A 150 9.88 -9.50 11.39
N TYR A 151 9.21 -9.53 10.24
CA TYR A 151 8.11 -10.45 9.98
C TYR A 151 8.70 -11.84 9.72
N GLN A 152 8.17 -12.83 10.42
CA GLN A 152 8.45 -14.23 10.15
C GLN A 152 8.06 -14.51 8.69
N GLU A 153 8.96 -15.11 7.90
CA GLU A 153 8.63 -15.52 6.54
C GLU A 153 7.42 -16.46 6.63
N ASP A 154 6.29 -16.02 6.07
CA ASP A 154 5.09 -16.84 5.99
C ASP A 154 5.32 -17.83 4.85
N ASP A 155 5.50 -19.12 5.17
CA ASP A 155 5.71 -20.22 4.22
C ASP A 155 4.51 -20.44 3.25
N ASN A 156 3.51 -19.56 3.30
CA ASN A 156 2.42 -19.53 2.35
C ASN A 156 2.93 -18.98 1.02
N SER A 157 3.32 -19.90 0.12
CA SER A 157 3.61 -19.63 -1.29
C SER A 157 2.60 -18.64 -1.85
N LEU A 158 3.03 -17.40 -2.08
CA LEU A 158 2.13 -16.37 -2.58
C LEU A 158 1.83 -16.71 -4.03
N LEU A 159 0.59 -16.45 -4.48
CA LEU A 159 0.16 -16.63 -5.87
C LEU A 159 1.07 -15.91 -6.89
N ALA A 160 1.88 -14.95 -6.44
CA ALA A 160 2.90 -14.29 -7.25
C ALA A 160 4.14 -15.13 -7.49
N ASP A 161 4.53 -16.02 -6.58
CA ASP A 161 5.65 -16.95 -6.78
C ASP A 161 5.32 -17.94 -7.92
N PHE A 162 4.03 -18.26 -8.08
CA PHE A 162 3.52 -19.02 -9.23
C PHE A 162 3.60 -18.26 -10.57
N LEU A 163 3.63 -16.93 -10.52
CA LEU A 163 3.73 -16.05 -11.70
C LEU A 163 5.17 -15.61 -11.96
N ASP A 164 6.04 -15.65 -10.94
CA ASP A 164 7.46 -15.31 -11.02
C ASP A 164 8.32 -16.52 -11.41
N THR A 165 7.79 -17.35 -12.32
CA THR A 165 8.58 -18.32 -13.09
C THR A 165 9.55 -17.55 -13.99
N LYS A 166 10.64 -17.04 -13.39
CA LYS A 166 11.83 -16.72 -14.15
C LYS A 166 12.18 -17.98 -14.92
N GLN A 167 12.10 -17.90 -16.25
CA GLN A 167 12.69 -18.90 -17.12
C GLN A 167 14.19 -18.90 -16.83
N SER A 168 14.63 -19.74 -15.87
CA SER A 168 16.01 -20.16 -15.83
C SER A 168 16.23 -20.93 -17.11
N LEU A 169 16.98 -20.34 -18.03
CA LEU A 169 17.52 -21.05 -19.19
C LEU A 169 18.09 -22.38 -18.71
N PRO A 170 17.64 -23.53 -19.23
CA PRO A 170 18.21 -24.81 -18.85
C PRO A 170 19.70 -24.79 -19.20
N SER A 171 20.56 -25.18 -18.25
CA SER A 171 21.97 -25.41 -18.54
C SER A 171 22.09 -26.38 -19.71
N PRO A 172 23.04 -26.19 -20.65
CA PRO A 172 23.21 -27.12 -21.75
C PRO A 172 23.70 -28.46 -21.18
N GLY A 173 22.82 -29.44 -21.05
CA GLY A 173 23.21 -30.76 -20.54
C GLY A 173 22.13 -31.74 -20.11
N LEU A 174 20.83 -31.43 -20.14
CA LEU A 174 19.80 -32.43 -19.83
C LEU A 174 19.26 -33.04 -21.13
N ARG A 175 19.59 -34.32 -21.32
CA ARG A 175 19.07 -35.17 -22.40
C ARG A 175 17.54 -35.23 -22.31
N GLU A 176 16.86 -35.15 -23.46
CA GLU A 176 15.40 -35.22 -23.62
C GLU A 176 14.74 -36.48 -23.04
N GLU A 177 15.51 -37.48 -22.60
CA GLU A 177 15.00 -38.74 -22.06
C GLU A 177 14.51 -38.67 -20.59
N GLU A 178 14.76 -37.59 -19.85
CA GLU A 178 14.30 -37.46 -18.45
C GLU A 178 12.91 -36.80 -18.27
N LEU A 179 12.26 -36.32 -19.34
CA LEU A 179 10.95 -35.65 -19.23
C LEU A 179 9.74 -36.60 -19.11
N MET A 180 9.93 -37.92 -19.18
CA MET A 180 8.88 -38.92 -19.00
C MET A 180 9.04 -39.74 -17.71
N VAL A 181 9.35 -39.08 -16.59
CA VAL A 181 9.00 -39.69 -15.31
C VAL A 181 7.48 -39.61 -15.20
N ARG A 182 6.78 -40.73 -15.41
CA ARG A 182 5.38 -40.91 -15.02
C ARG A 182 5.27 -40.75 -13.50
N ARG A 183 5.28 -39.50 -13.03
CA ARG A 183 4.87 -39.18 -11.66
C ARG A 183 3.38 -39.46 -11.60
N ALA A 184 2.96 -40.23 -10.59
CA ALA A 184 1.54 -40.38 -10.30
C ALA A 184 0.93 -38.97 -10.22
N ALA A 185 -0.21 -38.76 -10.87
CA ALA A 185 -0.89 -37.49 -10.80
C ALA A 185 -1.11 -37.14 -9.32
N PRO A 186 -0.81 -35.90 -8.90
CA PRO A 186 -1.09 -35.48 -7.53
C PRO A 186 -2.59 -35.70 -7.25
N ASP A 187 -2.90 -36.15 -6.04
CA ASP A 187 -4.29 -36.36 -5.63
C ASP A 187 -4.91 -34.97 -5.38
N LEU A 188 -5.62 -34.46 -6.40
CA LEU A 188 -6.20 -33.13 -6.39
C LEU A 188 -7.60 -33.18 -5.78
N THR A 189 -7.93 -32.20 -4.94
CA THR A 189 -9.30 -32.00 -4.45
C THR A 189 -10.24 -31.62 -5.61
N ASN A 190 -11.55 -31.86 -5.45
CA ASN A 190 -12.57 -31.49 -6.45
C ASN A 190 -12.53 -29.99 -6.84
N THR A 191 -12.15 -29.12 -5.90
CA THR A 191 -11.99 -27.69 -6.14
C THR A 191 -10.77 -27.41 -7.03
N GLU A 192 -9.64 -28.07 -6.78
CA GLU A 192 -8.43 -27.94 -7.59
C GLU A 192 -8.62 -28.51 -8.99
N ILE A 193 -9.33 -29.64 -9.12
CA ILE A 193 -9.71 -30.21 -10.41
C ILE A 193 -10.56 -29.21 -11.21
N SER A 194 -11.57 -28.61 -10.58
CA SER A 194 -12.42 -27.61 -11.24
C SER A 194 -11.63 -26.37 -11.66
N ALA A 195 -10.73 -25.87 -10.81
CA ALA A 195 -9.87 -24.74 -11.13
C ALA A 195 -8.92 -25.07 -12.29
N LEU A 196 -8.34 -26.27 -12.30
CA LEU A 196 -7.47 -26.77 -13.36
C LEU A 196 -8.23 -26.90 -14.68
N TYR A 197 -9.46 -27.42 -14.68
CA TYR A 197 -10.32 -27.50 -15.86
C TYR A 197 -10.63 -26.12 -16.45
N HIS A 198 -10.95 -25.13 -15.61
CA HIS A 198 -11.23 -23.78 -16.07
C HIS A 198 -9.99 -23.09 -16.64
N LEU A 199 -8.84 -23.25 -16.00
CA LEU A 199 -7.58 -22.68 -16.44
C LEU A 199 -7.12 -23.28 -17.77
N THR A 200 -7.09 -24.61 -17.86
CA THR A 200 -6.68 -25.33 -19.08
C THR A 200 -7.65 -25.05 -20.23
N GLY A 201 -8.96 -25.05 -19.98
CA GLY A 201 -9.96 -24.67 -20.98
C GLY A 201 -9.80 -23.25 -21.52
N TYR A 202 -9.47 -22.28 -20.66
CA TYR A 202 -9.20 -20.91 -21.08
C TYR A 202 -7.94 -20.80 -21.95
N ILE A 203 -6.88 -21.51 -21.58
CA ILE A 203 -5.62 -21.56 -22.35
C ILE A 203 -5.88 -22.16 -23.73
N VAL A 204 -6.55 -23.33 -23.79
CA VAL A 204 -6.93 -23.98 -25.05
C VAL A 204 -7.78 -23.05 -25.92
N HIS A 205 -8.77 -22.36 -25.34
CA HIS A 205 -9.59 -21.39 -26.06
C HIS A 205 -8.75 -20.26 -26.67
N LYS A 206 -7.81 -19.70 -25.92
CA LYS A 206 -6.93 -18.64 -26.43
C LYS A 206 -5.98 -19.14 -27.50
N VAL A 207 -5.37 -20.30 -27.30
CA VAL A 207 -4.43 -20.90 -28.25
C VAL A 207 -5.14 -21.15 -29.58
N ILE A 208 -6.33 -21.74 -29.57
CA ILE A 208 -7.14 -21.97 -30.78
C ILE A 208 -7.58 -20.64 -31.43
N LYS A 209 -7.97 -19.64 -30.63
CA LYS A 209 -8.54 -18.39 -31.15
C LYS A 209 -7.49 -17.46 -31.75
N TYR A 210 -6.28 -17.44 -31.20
CA TYR A 210 -5.26 -16.44 -31.54
C TYR A 210 -4.02 -17.02 -32.23
N SER A 211 -3.83 -18.34 -32.23
CA SER A 211 -2.67 -18.98 -32.89
C SER A 211 -3.09 -19.65 -34.19
N LYS A 212 -2.24 -19.58 -35.22
CA LYS A 212 -2.41 -20.39 -36.45
C LYS A 212 -1.86 -21.79 -36.19
N ILE A 213 -2.74 -22.74 -35.92
CA ILE A 213 -2.40 -24.14 -35.62
C ILE A 213 -2.94 -25.01 -36.76
N CYS A 214 -2.24 -26.10 -37.10
CA CYS A 214 -2.77 -27.08 -38.06
C CYS A 214 -3.98 -27.85 -37.48
N GLU A 215 -4.82 -28.38 -38.36
CA GLU A 215 -6.04 -29.11 -37.98
C GLU A 215 -5.75 -30.36 -37.13
N GLY A 216 -4.61 -31.01 -37.34
CA GLY A 216 -4.18 -32.17 -36.55
C GLY A 216 -3.90 -31.81 -35.09
N CYS A 217 -3.14 -30.75 -34.84
CA CYS A 217 -2.85 -30.29 -33.48
C CYS A 217 -4.08 -29.67 -32.80
N GLN A 218 -4.97 -29.04 -33.55
CA GLN A 218 -6.23 -28.54 -33.02
C GLN A 218 -7.15 -29.68 -32.56
N SER A 219 -7.12 -30.81 -33.27
CA SER A 219 -7.90 -32.00 -32.93
C SER A 219 -7.30 -32.74 -31.74
N ALA A 220 -5.97 -32.86 -31.66
CA ALA A 220 -5.26 -33.47 -30.53
C ALA A 220 -5.52 -32.74 -29.20
N ILE A 221 -5.52 -31.39 -29.21
CA ILE A 221 -5.75 -30.58 -28.00
C ILE A 221 -7.22 -30.65 -27.50
N LYS A 222 -8.15 -31.01 -28.39
CA LYS A 222 -9.58 -31.16 -28.05
C LYS A 222 -9.97 -32.60 -27.68
N HIS A 223 -9.07 -33.56 -27.86
CA HIS A 223 -9.37 -34.97 -27.59
C HIS A 223 -9.23 -35.26 -26.09
N ASN A 224 -10.30 -35.75 -25.46
CA ASN A 224 -10.26 -36.30 -24.11
C ASN A 224 -9.94 -37.80 -24.22
N ASP A 225 -8.71 -38.20 -23.95
CA ASP A 225 -8.34 -39.63 -23.91
C ASP A 225 -8.80 -40.34 -22.62
N ASP A 226 -9.33 -39.61 -21.63
CA ASP A 226 -9.88 -40.21 -20.42
C ASP A 226 -11.37 -40.54 -20.60
N SER A 227 -11.63 -41.67 -21.23
CA SER A 227 -12.87 -42.42 -21.01
C SER A 227 -12.59 -43.65 -20.14
N PRO A 228 -12.71 -43.56 -18.80
CA PRO A 228 -13.14 -44.71 -18.04
C PRO A 228 -14.66 -44.82 -18.19
N GLU A 229 -15.12 -45.95 -18.68
CA GLU A 229 -16.54 -46.27 -18.75
C GLU A 229 -17.23 -46.04 -17.40
N GLY A 230 -18.36 -45.33 -17.43
CA GLY A 230 -19.40 -45.45 -16.39
C GLY A 230 -19.51 -44.31 -15.37
N THR A 231 -20.05 -43.17 -15.77
CA THR A 231 -21.29 -42.63 -15.16
C THR A 231 -21.79 -41.44 -15.96
N LYS A 232 -23.00 -41.57 -16.52
CA LYS A 232 -23.77 -40.44 -17.01
C LYS A 232 -24.13 -39.55 -15.82
N SER A 233 -23.65 -38.32 -15.80
CA SER A 233 -24.37 -37.23 -15.12
C SER A 233 -24.27 -35.96 -15.95
N SER A 234 -25.31 -35.80 -16.77
CA SER A 234 -25.95 -34.56 -17.17
C SER A 234 -25.46 -33.30 -16.43
N SER A 235 -24.66 -32.47 -17.08
CA SER A 235 -24.73 -31.03 -16.88
C SER A 235 -24.24 -30.33 -18.15
N GLN A 236 -25.20 -29.63 -18.74
CA GLN A 236 -25.10 -28.91 -19.99
C GLN A 236 -23.92 -27.94 -19.99
N VAL A 237 -23.24 -27.91 -21.14
CA VAL A 237 -22.33 -26.85 -21.53
C VAL A 237 -23.12 -25.53 -21.53
N TYR A 238 -23.05 -24.75 -20.45
CA TYR A 238 -23.47 -23.35 -20.48
C TYR A 238 -22.38 -22.53 -21.16
N PHE A 239 -22.47 -22.43 -22.49
CA PHE A 239 -21.94 -21.28 -23.21
C PHE A 239 -22.76 -20.05 -22.80
N VAL A 240 -22.27 -19.27 -21.83
CA VAL A 240 -22.75 -17.89 -21.67
C VAL A 240 -22.12 -17.06 -22.78
N GLY A 241 -22.77 -17.09 -23.94
CA GLY A 241 -22.54 -16.14 -25.00
C GLY A 241 -22.79 -14.72 -24.48
N ARG A 242 -21.81 -13.83 -24.67
CA ARG A 242 -22.04 -12.39 -24.53
C ARG A 242 -23.16 -11.99 -25.49
N HIS A 243 -24.33 -11.69 -24.95
CA HIS A 243 -25.37 -10.98 -25.70
C HIS A 243 -24.78 -9.67 -26.23
N LYS A 244 -24.78 -9.52 -27.56
CA LYS A 244 -24.70 -8.21 -28.21
C LYS A 244 -25.85 -7.36 -27.66
N ARG A 245 -25.54 -6.20 -27.10
CA ARG A 245 -26.56 -5.16 -26.87
C ARG A 245 -27.08 -4.72 -28.24
N PRO A 246 -28.40 -4.66 -28.46
CA PRO A 246 -28.93 -3.98 -29.62
C PRO A 246 -28.63 -2.49 -29.49
N SER A 247 -28.11 -1.92 -30.58
CA SER A 247 -28.03 -0.49 -30.81
C SER A 247 -29.44 0.11 -30.81
N ILE A 248 -29.64 1.08 -29.92
CA ILE A 248 -30.58 2.19 -30.10
C ILE A 248 -29.71 3.42 -30.29
#